data_AF-A0A963QBI3-F1
#
_entry.id   AF-A0A963QBI3-F1
#
_cell.length_a   1.000
_cell.length_b   1.000
_cell.length_c   1.000
_cell.angle_alpha   90.00
_cell.angle_beta   90.00
_cell.angle_gamma   90.00
#
_symmetry.space_group_name_H-M   'P 1'
#
loop_
_entity.id
_entity.type
_entity.pdbx_description
1 polymer ?
#
loop_
_entity_poly.entity_id
_entity_poly.type
_entity_poly.pdbx_seq_one_letter_code
_entity_poly.pdbx_strand_id
1 'polypeptide(L)' 'MPATHPTISDKRRAFQQLHAAGCFAIPNPWDVGSARYLQSLGFQALASTSAGFAWSKGLADNGVSRDAVLGHLRELV' A
#
# COMPACT_ATOMS: atom_id res chain seq x y z
N MET A 1 19.80 -20.71 1.53
CA MET A 1 19.22 -20.21 0.27
C MET A 1 18.59 -18.86 0.57
N PRO A 2 19.05 -17.73 0.01
CA PRO A 2 18.35 -16.47 0.22
C PRO A 2 16.93 -16.62 -0.36
N ALA A 3 15.92 -16.28 0.44
CA ALA A 3 14.54 -16.27 -0.05
C ALA A 3 14.46 -15.25 -1.20
N THR A 4 14.13 -15.71 -2.40
CA THR A 4 13.88 -14.84 -3.54
C THR A 4 12.67 -13.96 -3.24
N HIS A 5 12.88 -12.65 -3.12
CA HIS A 5 11.78 -11.71 -3.00
C HIS A 5 10.88 -11.81 -4.25
N PRO A 6 9.54 -11.80 -4.09
CA PRO A 6 8.62 -11.86 -5.21
C PRO A 6 8.84 -10.67 -6.15
N THR A 7 8.87 -10.93 -7.45
CA THR A 7 8.96 -9.88 -8.46
C THR A 7 7.68 -9.04 -8.49
N ILE A 8 7.70 -7.89 -9.16
CA ILE A 8 6.48 -7.09 -9.39
C ILE A 8 5.41 -7.94 -10.12
N SER A 9 5.82 -8.81 -11.05
CA SER A 9 4.90 -9.69 -11.77
C SER A 9 4.26 -10.73 -10.83
N ASP A 10 5.02 -11.26 -9.87
CA ASP A 10 4.49 -12.21 -8.88
C ASP A 10 3.49 -11.53 -7.94
N LYS A 11 3.82 -10.32 -7.44
CA LYS A 11 2.91 -9.52 -6.60
C LYS A 11 1.59 -9.22 -7.32
N ARG A 12 1.64 -8.83 -8.60
CA ARG A 12 0.44 -8.57 -9.43
C ARG A 12 -0.41 -9.83 -9.61
N ARG A 13 0.22 -10.97 -9.89
CA ARG A 13 -0.50 -12.26 -10.04
C ARG A 13 -1.17 -12.66 -8.72
N ALA A 14 -0.49 -12.52 -7.58
CA ALA A 14 -1.06 -12.82 -6.28
C ALA A 14 -2.26 -11.90 -5.96
N PHE A 15 -2.15 -10.59 -6.24
CA PHE A 15 -3.26 -9.65 -6.04
C PHE A 15 -4.47 -9.98 -6.93
N GLN A 16 -4.25 -10.39 -8.19
CA GLN A 16 -5.31 -10.86 -9.07
C GLN A 16 -5.99 -12.13 -8.53
N GLN A 17 -5.22 -13.07 -7.99
CA GLN A 17 -5.74 -14.29 -7.38
C GLN A 17 -6.61 -13.99 -6.15
N LEU A 18 -6.24 -13.01 -5.32
CA LEU A 18 -7.06 -12.59 -4.17
C LEU A 18 -8.46 -12.13 -4.62
N HIS A 19 -8.56 -11.35 -5.70
CA HIS A 19 -9.85 -10.91 -6.26
C HIS A 19 -10.65 -12.07 -6.87
N ALA A 20 -9.98 -13.02 -7.52
CA ALA A 20 -10.63 -14.19 -8.10
C ALA A 20 -11.16 -15.16 -7.03
N ALA A 21 -10.51 -15.22 -5.86
CA ALA A 21 -10.89 -16.07 -4.75
C ALA A 21 -12.12 -15.55 -3.97
N GLY A 22 -12.44 -14.26 -4.08
CA GLY A 22 -13.62 -13.66 -3.48
C GLY A 22 -13.33 -12.35 -2.75
N CYS A 23 -14.06 -12.09 -1.67
CA CYS A 23 -13.92 -10.88 -0.88
C CYS A 23 -12.74 -10.99 0.10
N PHE A 24 -11.91 -9.95 0.17
CA PHE A 24 -10.82 -9.84 1.14
C PHE A 24 -10.64 -8.38 1.56
N ALA A 25 -10.06 -8.19 2.75
CA ALA A 25 -9.81 -6.85 3.29
C ALA A 25 -8.51 -6.26 2.74
N ILE A 26 -8.57 -4.99 2.32
CA ILE A 26 -7.43 -4.20 1.86
C ILE A 26 -7.41 -2.90 2.68
N PRO A 27 -6.62 -2.82 3.76
CA PRO A 27 -6.50 -1.59 4.53
C PRO A 27 -5.60 -0.58 3.81
N ASN A 28 -5.81 0.70 4.11
CA ASN A 28 -5.13 1.82 3.45
C ASN A 28 -4.20 2.58 4.41
N PRO A 29 -2.96 2.12 4.66
CA PRO A 29 -1.98 2.89 5.43
C PRO A 29 -1.62 4.23 4.77
N TRP A 30 -1.25 5.22 5.59
CA TRP A 30 -0.79 6.55 5.16
C TRP A 30 0.69 6.81 5.48
N ASP A 31 1.41 5.84 6.07
CA ASP A 31 2.84 5.91 6.34
C ASP A 31 3.50 4.51 6.41
N VAL A 32 4.83 4.47 6.52
CA VAL A 32 5.61 3.22 6.58
C VAL A 32 5.31 2.41 7.85
N GLY A 33 5.06 3.09 8.97
CA GLY A 33 4.80 2.44 10.26
C GLY A 33 3.50 1.64 10.23
N SER A 34 2.41 2.26 9.78
CA SER A 34 1.11 1.63 9.61
C SER A 34 1.14 0.53 8.54
N ALA A 35 1.88 0.69 7.45
CA ALA A 35 2.04 -0.36 6.44
C ALA A 35 2.71 -1.61 7.02
N ARG A 36 3.81 -1.46 7.77
CA ARG A 36 4.50 -2.57 8.46
C ARG A 36 3.63 -3.21 9.53
N TYR A 37 2.89 -2.40 10.29
CA TYR A 37 1.98 -2.91 11.31
C TYR A 37 0.88 -3.77 10.69
N LEU A 38 0.20 -3.28 9.64
CA LEU A 38 -0.84 -4.04 8.94
C LEU A 38 -0.28 -5.32 8.29
N GLN A 39 0.92 -5.26 7.71
CA GLN A 39 1.59 -6.47 7.23
C GLN A 39 1.81 -7.48 8.36
N SER A 40 2.24 -7.03 9.55
CA SER A 40 2.45 -7.91 10.71
C SER A 40 1.17 -8.58 11.22
N LEU A 41 0.01 -7.96 10.96
CA LEU A 41 -1.32 -8.53 11.25
C LEU A 41 -1.79 -9.56 10.21
N GLY A 42 -1.03 -9.77 9.13
CA GLY A 42 -1.31 -10.80 8.12
C GLY A 42 -2.22 -10.37 6.97
N PHE A 43 -2.46 -9.07 6.78
CA PHE A 43 -3.18 -8.60 5.59
C PHE A 43 -2.43 -8.95 4.31
N GLN A 44 -3.13 -9.56 3.35
CA GLN A 44 -2.54 -10.11 2.13
C GLN A 44 -2.23 -9.04 1.07
N ALA A 45 -2.84 -7.86 1.21
CA ALA A 45 -2.59 -6.69 0.35
C ALA A 45 -2.83 -5.39 1.14
N LEU A 46 -2.21 -4.31 0.68
CA LEU A 46 -2.39 -2.95 1.19
C LEU A 46 -2.70 -2.01 0.02
N ALA A 47 -3.47 -0.97 0.29
CA ALA A 47 -3.67 0.16 -0.62
C ALA A 47 -3.11 1.45 0.00
N SER A 48 -2.94 2.51 -0.79
CA SER A 48 -2.66 3.84 -0.24
C SER A 48 -3.96 4.60 0.05
N THR A 49 -3.87 5.70 0.80
CA THR A 49 -4.98 6.66 0.98
C THR A 49 -4.53 8.08 0.64
N SER A 50 -5.19 8.74 -0.31
CA SER A 50 -4.88 10.14 -0.67
C SER A 50 -5.20 11.08 0.49
N ALA A 51 -6.40 10.94 1.07
CA ALA A 51 -6.85 11.75 2.18
C ALA A 51 -5.99 11.53 3.42
N GLY A 52 -5.68 10.28 3.78
CA GLY A 52 -4.85 9.98 4.95
C GLY A 52 -3.44 10.57 4.81
N PHE A 53 -2.83 10.45 3.62
CA PHE A 53 -1.53 11.07 3.37
C PHE A 53 -1.61 12.60 3.42
N ALA A 54 -2.60 13.22 2.76
CA ALA A 54 -2.75 14.67 2.72
C ALA A 54 -2.97 15.26 4.12
N TRP A 55 -3.86 14.67 4.91
CA TRP A 55 -4.14 15.10 6.28
C TRP A 55 -2.92 14.97 7.19
N SER A 56 -2.09 13.93 7.02
CA SER A 56 -0.81 13.79 7.74
C SER A 56 0.17 14.94 7.47
N LYS A 57 -0.01 15.66 6.35
CA LYS A 57 0.79 16.82 5.94
C LYS A 57 0.09 18.16 6.21
N GLY A 58 -1.07 18.16 6.87
CA GLY A 58 -1.85 19.38 7.12
C GLY A 58 -2.52 19.96 5.86
N LEU A 59 -2.76 19.13 4.84
CA LEU A 59 -3.38 19.53 3.57
C LEU A 59 -4.75 18.87 3.42
N ALA A 60 -5.66 19.51 2.69
CA ALA A 60 -6.92 18.90 2.28
C ALA A 60 -6.68 17.72 1.31
N ASP A 61 -7.66 16.82 1.18
CA ASP A 61 -7.60 15.75 0.17
C ASP A 61 -7.42 16.35 -1.24
N ASN A 62 -6.61 15.69 -2.07
CA ASN A 62 -6.10 16.19 -3.35
C ASN A 62 -5.27 17.48 -3.31
N GLY A 63 -4.89 17.98 -2.12
CA GLY A 63 -4.02 19.14 -1.94
C GLY A 63 -2.52 18.84 -2.13
N VAL A 64 -2.15 17.58 -2.37
CA VAL A 64 -0.76 17.14 -2.52
C VAL A 64 -0.39 17.05 -3.99
N SER A 65 0.80 17.55 -4.35
CA SER A 65 1.30 17.46 -5.73
C SER A 65 1.51 16.02 -6.17
N ARG A 66 1.40 15.76 -7.48
CA ARG A 66 1.68 14.44 -8.08
C ARG A 66 3.03 13.88 -7.65
N ASP A 67 4.07 14.71 -7.67
CA ASP A 67 5.43 14.25 -7.37
C ASP A 67 5.58 13.86 -5.91
N ALA A 68 4.91 14.57 -4.99
CA ALA A 68 4.85 14.20 -3.58
C ALA A 68 4.04 12.90 -3.35
N VAL A 69 2.93 12.71 -4.07
CA VAL A 69 2.17 11.44 -4.04
C VAL A 69 3.05 10.28 -4.53
N LEU A 70 3.75 10.44 -5.65
CA LEU A 70 4.66 9.40 -6.17
C LEU A 70 5.82 9.13 -5.22
N GLY A 71 6.33 10.15 -4.53
CA GLY A 71 7.33 9.99 -3.46
C GLY A 71 6.80 9.10 -2.34
N HIS A 72 5.62 9.43 -1.82
CA HIS A 72 4.96 8.66 -0.76
C HIS A 72 4.68 7.21 -1.16
N LEU A 73 4.18 6.96 -2.38
CA LEU A 73 3.92 5.60 -2.86
C LEU A 73 5.20 4.75 -2.92
N ARG A 74 6.36 5.36 -3.21
CA ARG A 74 7.65 4.65 -3.19
C ARG A 74 8.11 4.29 -1.77
N GLU A 75 7.74 5.07 -0.76
CA GLU A 75 8.06 4.76 0.64
C GLU A 75 7.28 3.54 1.15
N LEU A 76 6.11 3.25 0.57
CA LEU A 76 5.23 2.16 1.00
C LEU A 76 5.58 0.77 0.40
N VAL A 77 6.49 0.68 -0.60
CA VAL A 77 6.69 -0.55 -1.42
C VAL A 77 8.09 -1.15 -1.40
#